data_AF-A0A378C5G5-F1
#
_entry.id   AF-A0A378C5G5-F1
#
_cell.length_a   1.000
_cell.length_b   1.000
_cell.length_c   1.000
_cell.angle_alpha   90.00
_cell.angle_beta   90.00
_cell.angle_gamma   90.00
#
_symmetry.space_group_name_H-M   'P 1'
#
loop_
_entity.id
_entity.type
_entity.pdbx_description
1 polymer ?
#
loop_
_entity_poly.entity_id
_entity_poly.type
_entity_poly.pdbx_seq_one_letter_code
_entity_poly.pdbx_strand_id
1 'polypeptide(L)' 'MAYQLNINWPEFLEKYWQKQPVVLKNAFPDFVDPITPDELAGLAMEPEVDSRLVSLKKRQMAGQQWSF' A
#
# COMPACT_ATOMS: atom_id res chain seq x y z
N MET A 1 -16.87 2.87 10.20
CA MET A 1 -17.07 1.84 9.17
C MET A 1 -16.39 0.56 9.62
N ALA A 2 -17.04 -0.60 9.50
CA ALA A 2 -16.43 -1.90 9.81
C ALA A 2 -16.14 -2.63 8.49
N TYR A 3 -14.88 -2.83 8.16
CA TYR A 3 -14.48 -3.62 6.99
C TYR A 3 -14.57 -5.10 7.32
N GLN A 4 -15.26 -5.87 6.48
CA GLN A 4 -15.33 -7.33 6.60
C GLN A 4 -14.43 -7.98 5.55
N LEU A 5 -13.49 -8.79 6.01
CA LEU A 5 -12.60 -9.56 5.16
C LEU A 5 -13.28 -10.85 4.70
N ASN A 6 -13.48 -10.99 3.40
CA ASN A 6 -13.95 -12.22 2.78
C ASN A 6 -12.78 -13.19 2.56
N ILE A 7 -12.35 -13.85 3.63
CA ILE A 7 -11.19 -14.76 3.63
C ILE A 7 -11.47 -16.05 4.42
N ASN A 8 -11.01 -17.18 3.88
CA ASN A 8 -10.94 -18.44 4.62
C ASN A 8 -9.66 -18.49 5.46
N TRP A 9 -9.78 -18.11 6.74
CA TRP A 9 -8.63 -18.03 7.67
C TRP A 9 -7.86 -19.35 7.85
N PRO A 10 -8.51 -20.50 8.09
CA PRO A 10 -7.81 -21.79 8.18
C PRO A 10 -6.92 -22.07 6.96
N GLU A 11 -7.47 -21.90 5.76
CA GLU A 11 -6.71 -22.15 4.53
C GLU A 11 -5.59 -21.13 4.32
N PHE A 12 -5.84 -19.86 4.64
CA PHE A 12 -4.84 -18.79 4.52
C PHE A 12 -3.62 -19.04 5.40
N LEU A 13 -3.85 -19.37 6.68
CA LEU A 13 -2.78 -19.64 7.64
C LEU A 13 -1.99 -20.91 7.30
N GLU A 14 -2.66 -21.93 6.79
CA GLU A 14 -2.01 -23.19 6.45
C GLU A 14 -1.16 -23.08 5.18
N LYS A 15 -1.68 -22.48 4.11
CA LYS A 15 -1.02 -22.55 2.79
C LYS A 15 -0.23 -21.31 2.42
N TYR A 16 -0.56 -20.13 2.95
CA TYR A 16 -0.08 -18.86 2.42
C TYR A 16 0.71 -18.04 3.43
N TRP A 17 0.29 -18.01 4.70
CA TRP A 17 0.95 -17.23 5.73
C TRP A 17 2.45 -17.58 5.89
N GLN A 18 3.32 -16.60 5.66
CA GLN A 18 4.79 -16.73 5.67
C GLN A 18 5.38 -17.81 4.75
N LYS A 19 4.61 -18.35 3.81
CA LYS A 19 5.04 -19.42 2.90
C LYS A 19 5.11 -18.95 1.46
N GLN A 20 4.04 -18.32 0.97
CA GLN A 20 3.97 -17.87 -0.42
C GLN A 20 3.04 -16.66 -0.57
N PRO A 21 3.33 -15.74 -1.51
CA PRO A 21 2.43 -14.63 -1.81
C PRO A 21 1.13 -15.13 -2.46
N VAL A 22 0.01 -14.50 -2.13
CA VAL A 22 -1.31 -14.80 -2.71
C VAL A 22 -2.11 -13.52 -2.93
N VAL A 23 -2.84 -13.46 -4.05
CA VAL A 23 -3.77 -12.36 -4.34
C VAL A 23 -5.18 -12.79 -3.96
N LEU A 24 -5.75 -12.14 -2.95
CA LEU A 24 -7.12 -12.36 -2.50
C LEU A 24 -8.07 -11.47 -3.31
N LYS A 25 -8.69 -12.04 -4.34
CA LYS A 25 -9.69 -11.33 -5.15
C LYS A 25 -10.93 -11.04 -4.30
N ASN A 26 -11.46 -9.81 -4.38
CA ASN A 26 -12.65 -9.38 -3.63
C ASN A 26 -12.53 -9.59 -2.11
N ALA A 27 -11.34 -9.36 -1.54
CA ALA A 27 -11.09 -9.49 -0.11
C ALA A 27 -11.95 -8.53 0.73
N PHE A 28 -12.25 -7.35 0.19
CA PHE A 28 -13.21 -6.41 0.73
C PHE A 28 -14.35 -6.27 -0.28
N PRO A 29 -15.55 -6.83 -0.01
CA PRO A 29 -16.71 -6.57 -0.83
C PRO A 29 -17.05 -5.07 -0.74
N ASP A 30 -17.36 -4.47 -1.90
CA ASP A 30 -17.73 -3.05 -2.01
C ASP A 30 -16.72 -2.09 -1.35
N PHE A 31 -15.44 -2.25 -1.68
CA PHE A 31 -14.37 -1.41 -1.16
C PHE A 31 -14.63 0.07 -1.45
N VAL A 32 -14.72 0.86 -0.39
CA VAL A 32 -14.81 2.33 -0.43
C VAL A 32 -13.50 2.88 0.13
N ASP A 33 -12.89 3.80 -0.60
CA ASP A 33 -11.66 4.46 -0.16
C ASP A 33 -11.89 5.20 1.18
N PRO A 34 -11.09 4.92 2.22
CA PRO A 34 -11.28 5.52 3.54
C PRO A 34 -10.86 6.99 3.61
N ILE A 35 -10.04 7.45 2.67
CA ILE A 35 -9.46 8.79 2.64
C ILE A 35 -9.26 9.24 1.20
N THR A 36 -9.50 10.52 0.94
CA THR A 36 -9.32 11.10 -0.40
C THR A 36 -7.84 11.45 -0.67
N PRO A 37 -7.45 11.61 -1.95
CA PRO A 37 -6.08 12.01 -2.30
C PRO A 37 -5.65 13.34 -1.69
N ASP A 38 -6.55 14.32 -1.64
CA ASP A 38 -6.28 15.65 -1.06
C ASP A 38 -6.03 15.58 0.45
N GLU A 39 -6.83 14.79 1.17
CA GLU A 39 -6.64 14.55 2.60
C GLU A 39 -5.32 13.81 2.87
N LEU A 40 -4.98 12.79 2.06
CA LEU A 40 -3.71 12.09 2.17
C LEU A 40 -2.51 13.02 1.91
N ALA A 41 -2.62 13.93 0.94
CA ALA A 41 -1.58 14.91 0.65
C ALA A 41 -1.40 15.90 1.82
N GLY A 42 -2.50 16.35 2.43
CA GLY A 42 -2.47 17.18 3.64
C GLY A 42 -1.78 16.47 4.81
N LEU A 43 -2.13 15.21 5.07
CA LEU A 43 -1.47 14.39 6.12
C LEU A 43 0.03 14.22 5.86
N ALA A 44 0.44 14.04 4.60
CA ALA A 44 1.85 13.90 4.25
C ALA A 44 2.68 15.18 4.50
N MET A 45 2.04 16.34 4.67
CA MET A 45 2.70 17.61 5.00
C MET A 45 2.89 17.81 6.51
N GLU A 46 2.28 16.98 7.35
CA GLU A 46 2.40 17.08 8.80
C GLU A 46 3.78 16.57 9.26
N PRO A 47 4.47 17.28 10.19
CA PRO A 47 5.85 16.99 10.57
C PRO A 47 6.02 15.68 11.37
N GLU A 48 4.93 15.18 11.93
CA GLU A 48 4.87 13.94 12.71
C GLU A 48 4.58 12.70 11.84
N VAL A 49 4.23 12.90 10.57
CA VAL A 49 3.92 11.84 9.62
C VAL A 49 5.13 11.57 8.72
N ASP A 50 5.63 10.34 8.75
CA ASP A 50 6.69 9.90 7.83
C ASP A 50 6.10 9.67 6.42
N SER A 51 6.50 10.51 5.47
CA SER A 51 6.04 10.49 4.08
C SER A 51 7.20 10.53 3.10
N ARG A 52 7.05 9.88 1.94
CA ARG A 52 8.08 9.83 0.89
C ARG A 52 7.49 9.97 -0.51
N LEU A 53 8.14 10.78 -1.35
CA LEU A 53 7.79 10.93 -2.77
C LEU A 53 8.77 10.11 -3.63
N VAL A 54 8.26 9.09 -4.31
CA VAL A 54 9.02 8.26 -5.25
C VAL A 54 8.68 8.70 -6.67
N SER A 55 9.66 9.21 -7.42
CA SER A 55 9.47 9.60 -8.83
C SER A 55 10.44 8.85 -9.74
N LEU A 56 9.92 8.26 -10.81
CA LEU A 56 10.72 7.68 -11.87
C LEU A 56 10.74 8.64 -13.06
N LYS A 57 11.77 9.47 -13.16
CA LYS A 57 12.10 10.15 -14.43
C LYS A 57 13.00 9.25 -15.25
N LYS A 58 12.61 8.94 -16.49
CA LYS A 58 13.53 8.30 -17.46
C LYS A 58 14.81 9.13 -17.53
N ARG A 59 15.94 8.52 -17.19
CA ARG A 59 17.26 9.15 -17.18
C ARG A 59 17.55 9.77 -18.55
N GLN A 60 17.72 11.09 -18.62
CA GLN A 60 18.85 11.60 -19.39
C GLN A 60 20.09 11.19 -18.60
N MET A 61 20.95 10.38 -19.22
CA MET A 61 22.12 9.82 -18.57
C MET A 61 23.10 10.91 -18.13
N ALA A 62 23.16 11.20 -16.84
CA ALA A 62 24.35 11.68 -16.13
C ALA A 62 24.12 11.45 -14.63
N GLY A 63 25.13 10.92 -13.95
CA GLY A 63 25.00 10.23 -12.67
C GLY A 63 24.57 11.09 -11.49
N GLN A 64 23.47 10.69 -10.85
CA GLN A 64 23.28 10.99 -9.43
C GLN A 64 22.86 9.71 -8.70
N GLN A 65 23.61 9.45 -7.65
CA GLN A 65 23.56 8.31 -6.76
C GLN A 65 22.47 8.56 -5.72
N TRP A 66 21.64 7.55 -5.47
CA TRP A 66 20.62 7.60 -4.42
C TRP A 66 21.31 7.53 -3.05
N SER A 67 21.13 8.55 -2.21
CA SER A 67 21.50 8.50 -0.81
C SER A 67 20.28 8.08 0.01
N PHE A 68 20.44 7.02 0.80
CA PHE A 68 19.53 6.67 1.90
C PHE A 68 19.70 7.67 3.05
#